data_AF-A0A7C5HDM7-F1
#
_entry.id   AF-A0A7C5HDM7-F1
#
_cell.length_a   1.000
_cell.length_b   1.000
_cell.length_c   1.000
_cell.angle_alpha   90.00
_cell.angle_beta   90.00
_cell.angle_gamma   90.00
#
_symmetry.space_group_name_H-M   'P 1'
#
loop_
_entity.id
_entity.type
_entity.pdbx_description
1 polymer ?
#
loop_
_entity_poly.entity_id
_entity_poly.type
_entity_poly.pdbx_seq_one_letter_code
_entity_poly.pdbx_strand_id
1 'polypeptide(L)'
;MVIPSGATAPLPHPDMPEVVLADYQEARDVANSSPRTAAAVLRLAVQKLCVELGESGKNINDDIKSLVKKGLSVEIQQALDIIRVVGNNAVHPGELQPDDVADAAFSLFELTTQIVEERVAKPKKLKALFDRLSQGARDAISKRDVVGWNKALTSQEACR
;
A
#
# COMPACT_ATOMS: atom_id res chain seq x y z
N MET A 1 16.50 21.22 24.85
CA MET A 1 15.28 20.49 25.22
C MET A 1 14.82 19.76 23.98
N VAL A 2 14.96 18.43 23.92
CA VAL A 2 14.43 17.62 22.81
C VAL A 2 13.01 17.27 23.23
N ILE A 3 12.01 17.92 22.62
CA ILE A 3 10.62 17.52 22.77
C ILE A 3 10.43 16.36 21.79
N PRO A 4 10.16 15.13 22.23
CA PRO A 4 9.82 14.07 21.30
C PRO A 4 8.56 14.51 20.54
N SER A 5 8.64 14.58 19.21
CA SER A 5 7.47 14.67 18.37
C SER A 5 6.67 13.39 18.60
N GLY A 6 5.71 13.43 19.51
CA GLY A 6 4.73 12.36 19.63
C GLY A 6 4.01 12.29 18.29
N ALA A 7 4.36 11.32 17.45
CA ALA A 7 3.64 11.07 16.22
C ALA A 7 2.20 10.68 16.59
N THR A 8 1.29 11.63 16.44
CA THR A 8 -0.16 11.43 16.56
C THR A 8 -0.69 10.56 15.42
N ALA A 9 0.09 10.41 14.36
CA ALA A 9 -0.23 9.59 13.21
C ALA A 9 -0.29 8.09 13.57
N PRO A 10 -1.23 7.33 12.97
CA PRO A 10 -1.43 5.90 13.22
C PRO A 10 -0.16 5.07 13.13
N LEU A 11 -0.05 4.05 13.98
CA LEU A 11 1.04 3.07 13.91
C LEU A 11 1.00 2.30 12.58
N PRO A 12 2.16 1.93 12.00
CA PRO A 12 2.21 1.14 10.78
C PRO A 12 1.62 -0.26 10.99
N HIS A 13 1.11 -0.85 9.90
CA HIS A 13 0.69 -2.24 9.90
C HIS A 13 1.89 -3.19 10.15
N PRO A 14 1.76 -4.26 10.97
CA PRO A 14 2.86 -5.19 11.23
C PRO A 14 3.43 -5.90 9.99
N ASP A 15 2.59 -6.13 8.97
CA ASP A 15 2.99 -6.74 7.70
C ASP A 15 3.40 -5.70 6.63
N MET A 16 3.63 -4.44 6.99
CA MET A 16 4.09 -3.42 6.04
C MET A 16 5.50 -3.76 5.52
N PRO A 17 5.72 -3.79 4.18
CA PRO A 17 7.04 -4.04 3.61
C PRO A 17 8.08 -3.02 4.10
N GLU A 18 9.32 -3.45 4.30
CA GLU A 18 10.38 -2.62 4.90
C GLU A 18 10.63 -1.31 4.14
N VAL A 19 10.62 -1.36 2.81
CA VAL A 19 10.80 -0.18 1.94
C VAL A 19 9.66 0.84 2.07
N VAL A 20 8.46 0.39 2.43
CA VAL A 20 7.28 1.25 2.66
C VAL A 20 7.26 1.73 4.12
N LEU A 21 7.67 0.85 5.05
CA LEU A 21 7.72 1.14 6.48
C LEU A 21 8.65 2.31 6.81
N ALA A 22 9.82 2.36 6.16
CA ALA A 22 10.77 3.46 6.33
C ALA A 22 10.14 4.83 6.00
N ASP A 23 9.53 4.95 4.80
CA ASP A 23 8.85 6.19 4.38
C ASP A 23 7.62 6.49 5.26
N TYR A 24 6.86 5.45 5.64
CA TYR A 24 5.71 5.63 6.53
C TYR A 24 6.15 6.21 7.89
N GLN A 25 7.24 5.70 8.47
CA GLN A 25 7.78 6.24 9.72
C GLN A 25 8.30 7.67 9.55
N GLU A 26 9.02 7.97 8.46
CA GLU A 26 9.45 9.33 8.15
C GLU A 26 8.25 10.29 8.06
N ALA A 27 7.18 9.88 7.36
CA ALA A 27 5.97 10.66 7.27
C ALA A 27 5.34 10.92 8.66
N ARG A 28 5.32 9.90 9.53
CA ARG A 28 4.79 10.03 10.91
C ARG A 28 5.59 11.04 11.73
N ASP A 29 6.90 11.03 11.60
CA ASP A 29 7.79 11.90 12.36
C ASP A 29 7.57 13.38 12.01
N VAL A 30 7.27 13.66 10.74
CA VAL A 30 7.06 15.03 10.26
C VAL A 30 5.60 15.47 10.25
N ALA A 31 4.62 14.56 10.40
CA ALA A 31 3.19 14.83 10.22
C ALA A 31 2.67 16.07 10.98
N ASN A 32 3.06 16.26 12.24
CA ASN A 32 2.63 17.40 13.04
C ASN A 32 3.34 18.72 12.66
N SER A 33 4.58 18.63 12.21
CA SER A 33 5.41 19.80 11.87
C SER A 33 5.19 20.26 10.43
N SER A 34 4.88 19.32 9.53
CA SER A 34 4.71 19.55 8.10
C SER A 34 3.82 18.47 7.50
N PRO A 35 2.48 18.62 7.60
CA PRO A 35 1.54 17.69 6.99
C PRO A 35 1.71 17.56 5.47
N ARG A 36 2.13 18.65 4.81
CA ARG A 36 2.48 18.66 3.37
C ARG A 36 3.60 17.67 3.05
N THR A 37 4.65 17.66 3.88
CA THR A 37 5.77 16.73 3.71
C THR A 37 5.31 15.30 3.98
N ALA A 38 4.55 15.07 5.05
CA ALA A 38 4.01 13.75 5.35
C ALA A 38 3.16 13.20 4.19
N ALA A 39 2.27 13.99 3.61
CA ALA A 39 1.45 13.58 2.48
C ALA A 39 2.29 13.24 1.23
N ALA A 40 3.33 14.02 0.93
CA ALA A 40 4.23 13.74 -0.19
C ALA A 40 5.05 12.46 0.02
N VAL A 41 5.55 12.24 1.24
CA VAL A 41 6.28 11.02 1.61
C VAL A 41 5.35 9.80 1.55
N LEU A 42 4.10 9.89 2.02
CA LEU A 42 3.13 8.80 1.89
C LEU A 42 2.81 8.47 0.43
N ARG A 43 2.73 9.48 -0.45
CA ARG A 43 2.59 9.26 -1.89
C ARG A 43 3.78 8.49 -2.48
N LEU A 44 5.01 8.78 -2.03
CA LEU A 44 6.20 8.01 -2.39
C LEU A 44 6.15 6.58 -1.82
N ALA A 45 5.74 6.43 -0.56
CA ALA A 45 5.60 5.14 0.10
C ALA A 45 4.65 4.22 -0.67
N VAL A 46 3.51 4.74 -1.14
CA VAL A 46 2.56 4.00 -1.97
C VAL A 46 3.13 3.65 -3.34
N GLN A 47 3.93 4.53 -3.96
CA GLN A 47 4.62 4.19 -5.20
C GLN A 47 5.59 3.01 -5.01
N LYS A 48 6.32 2.97 -3.89
CA LYS A 48 7.15 1.81 -3.52
C LYS A 48 6.30 0.58 -3.21
N LEU A 49 5.14 0.74 -2.56
CA LEU A 49 4.21 -0.37 -2.33
C LEU A 49 3.71 -0.97 -3.65
N CYS A 50 3.46 -0.17 -4.68
CA CYS A 50 3.12 -0.70 -6.02
C CYS A 50 4.22 -1.63 -6.57
N VAL A 51 5.50 -1.34 -6.31
CA VAL A 51 6.63 -2.23 -6.68
C VAL A 51 6.53 -3.56 -5.95
N GLU A 52 6.27 -3.54 -4.64
CA GLU A 52 6.06 -4.77 -3.84
C GLU A 52 4.88 -5.61 -4.35
N LEU A 53 3.86 -4.96 -4.92
CA LEU A 53 2.72 -5.62 -5.57
C LEU A 53 3.00 -6.10 -7.00
N GLY A 54 4.25 -6.00 -7.47
CA GLY A 54 4.69 -6.50 -8.77
C GLY A 54 4.47 -5.52 -9.93
N GLU A 55 4.43 -4.21 -9.65
CA GLU A 55 4.43 -3.15 -10.66
C GLU A 55 5.82 -2.50 -10.81
N SER A 56 5.93 -1.56 -11.76
CA SER A 56 7.22 -0.97 -12.13
C SER A 56 7.72 0.10 -11.16
N GLY A 57 6.81 0.79 -10.46
CA GLY A 57 7.11 1.95 -9.64
C GLY A 57 7.50 3.20 -10.45
N LYS A 58 7.46 3.18 -11.79
CA LYS A 58 7.88 4.33 -12.61
C LYS A 58 6.82 5.41 -12.66
N ASN A 59 5.56 5.02 -12.75
CA ASN A 59 4.42 5.92 -12.77
C ASN A 59 3.27 5.26 -12.00
N ILE A 60 3.01 5.79 -10.81
CA ILE A 60 1.95 5.32 -9.92
C ILE A 60 0.57 5.25 -10.60
N ASN A 61 0.24 6.15 -11.54
CA ASN A 61 -1.04 6.09 -12.26
C ASN A 61 -1.12 4.87 -13.20
N ASP A 62 -0.02 4.57 -13.89
CA ASP A 62 0.06 3.41 -14.78
C ASP A 62 0.10 2.10 -13.99
N ASP A 63 0.80 2.10 -12.86
CA ASP A 63 0.86 0.97 -11.92
C ASP A 63 -0.55 0.69 -11.33
N ILE A 64 -1.31 1.71 -10.89
CA ILE A 64 -2.70 1.55 -10.44
C ILE A 64 -3.56 0.93 -11.55
N LYS A 65 -3.47 1.46 -12.78
CA LYS A 65 -4.21 0.93 -13.94
C LYS A 65 -3.85 -0.54 -14.23
N SER A 66 -2.60 -0.92 -14.06
CA SER A 66 -2.12 -2.30 -14.20
C SER A 66 -2.70 -3.21 -13.11
N LEU A 67 -2.66 -2.78 -11.85
CA LEU A 67 -3.24 -3.52 -10.71
C LEU A 67 -4.74 -3.75 -10.88
N VAL A 68 -5.49 -2.75 -11.36
CA VAL A 68 -6.93 -2.90 -11.68
C VAL A 68 -7.15 -4.02 -12.70
N LYS A 69 -6.34 -4.10 -13.76
CA LYS A 69 -6.41 -5.21 -14.73
C LYS A 69 -6.06 -6.57 -14.11
N LYS A 70 -5.28 -6.59 -13.04
CA LYS A 70 -4.95 -7.79 -12.25
C LYS A 70 -6.02 -8.15 -11.20
N GLY A 71 -7.14 -7.44 -11.16
CA GLY A 71 -8.26 -7.72 -10.26
C GLY A 71 -8.20 -7.00 -8.92
N LEU A 72 -7.54 -5.84 -8.85
CA LEU A 72 -7.62 -4.96 -7.69
C LEU A 72 -9.08 -4.54 -7.44
N SER A 73 -9.52 -4.52 -6.17
CA SER A 73 -10.87 -4.06 -5.84
C SER A 73 -11.01 -2.55 -6.06
N VAL A 74 -12.24 -2.10 -6.30
CA VAL A 74 -12.55 -0.69 -6.56
C VAL A 74 -12.18 0.18 -5.36
N GLU A 75 -12.40 -0.33 -4.14
CA GLU A 75 -12.11 0.37 -2.89
C GLU A 75 -10.60 0.61 -2.73
N ILE A 76 -9.77 -0.39 -3.04
CA ILE A 76 -8.31 -0.23 -2.98
C ILE A 76 -7.78 0.64 -4.11
N GLN A 77 -8.38 0.56 -5.31
CA GLN A 77 -8.06 1.52 -6.37
C GLN A 77 -8.31 2.96 -5.92
N GLN A 78 -9.50 3.23 -5.34
CA GLN A 78 -9.86 4.56 -4.84
C GLN A 78 -8.90 5.04 -3.75
N ALA A 79 -8.51 4.16 -2.81
CA ALA A 79 -7.53 4.49 -1.79
C ALA A 79 -6.17 4.92 -2.40
N LEU A 80 -5.67 4.16 -3.38
CA LEU A 80 -4.42 4.49 -4.09
C LEU A 80 -4.54 5.81 -4.85
N ASP A 81 -5.65 6.05 -5.54
CA ASP A 81 -5.89 7.28 -6.29
C ASP A 81 -6.01 8.51 -5.38
N ILE A 82 -6.65 8.38 -4.21
CA ILE A 82 -6.73 9.44 -3.21
C ILE A 82 -5.32 9.82 -2.75
N ILE A 83 -4.51 8.84 -2.32
CA ILE A 83 -3.13 9.12 -1.86
C ILE A 83 -2.30 9.76 -2.97
N ARG A 84 -2.42 9.27 -4.22
CA ARG A 84 -1.73 9.82 -5.37
C ARG A 84 -2.08 11.28 -5.62
N VAL A 85 -3.38 11.62 -5.63
CA VAL A 85 -3.84 12.98 -5.94
C VAL A 85 -3.56 13.93 -4.79
N VAL A 86 -3.98 13.57 -3.57
CA VAL A 86 -3.82 14.42 -2.38
C VAL A 86 -2.33 14.64 -2.08
N GLY A 87 -1.52 13.58 -2.11
CA GLY A 87 -0.09 13.71 -1.81
C GLY A 87 0.68 14.58 -2.83
N ASN A 88 0.22 14.63 -4.08
CA ASN A 88 0.76 15.57 -5.08
C ASN A 88 0.30 17.00 -4.80
N ASN A 89 -0.99 17.17 -4.61
CA ASN A 89 -1.61 18.48 -4.42
C ASN A 89 -1.13 19.16 -3.13
N ALA A 90 -0.82 18.39 -2.09
CA ALA A 90 -0.33 18.88 -0.80
C ALA A 90 0.97 19.74 -0.91
N VAL A 91 1.78 19.53 -1.96
CA VAL A 91 3.03 20.28 -2.16
C VAL A 91 2.97 21.31 -3.28
N HIS A 92 1.88 21.37 -4.05
CA HIS A 92 1.70 22.34 -5.12
C HIS A 92 0.92 23.58 -4.64
N PRO A 93 1.44 24.80 -4.84
CA PRO A 93 0.75 26.02 -4.40
C PRO A 93 -0.64 26.17 -5.02
N GLY A 94 -1.67 26.41 -4.20
CA GLY A 94 -3.03 26.72 -4.64
C GLY A 94 -3.96 25.53 -4.87
N GLU A 95 -3.47 24.29 -4.74
CA GLU A 95 -4.28 23.07 -4.94
C GLU A 95 -5.05 22.64 -3.68
N LEU A 96 -4.54 22.95 -2.48
CA LEU A 96 -5.20 22.68 -1.19
C LEU A 96 -4.91 23.81 -0.19
N GLN A 97 -5.88 24.12 0.66
CA GLN A 97 -5.64 25.02 1.80
C GLN A 97 -4.81 24.31 2.87
N PRO A 98 -3.96 25.02 3.64
CA PRO A 98 -3.08 24.40 4.63
C PRO A 98 -3.80 23.51 5.66
N ASP A 99 -4.97 23.94 6.13
CA ASP A 99 -5.76 23.18 7.11
C ASP A 99 -6.32 21.88 6.51
N ASP A 100 -6.80 21.93 5.26
CA ASP A 100 -7.27 20.74 4.54
C ASP A 100 -6.16 19.70 4.33
N VAL A 101 -4.90 20.15 4.17
CA VAL A 101 -3.76 19.24 4.04
C VAL A 101 -3.47 18.51 5.35
N ALA A 102 -3.66 19.16 6.50
CA ALA A 102 -3.43 18.53 7.79
C ALA A 102 -4.37 17.33 7.97
N ASP A 103 -5.68 17.55 7.83
CA ASP A 103 -6.68 16.50 7.96
C ASP A 103 -6.50 15.40 6.92
N ALA A 104 -6.28 15.80 5.66
CA ALA A 104 -6.07 14.84 4.58
C ALA A 104 -4.83 13.97 4.82
N ALA A 105 -3.71 14.53 5.31
CA ALA A 105 -2.50 13.77 5.60
C ALA A 105 -2.73 12.67 6.64
N PHE A 106 -3.54 12.93 7.69
CA PHE A 106 -3.91 11.90 8.67
C PHE A 106 -4.74 10.77 8.03
N SER A 107 -5.69 11.10 7.16
CA SER A 107 -6.45 10.09 6.40
C SER A 107 -5.55 9.25 5.48
N LEU A 108 -4.48 9.82 4.91
CA LEU A 108 -3.56 9.06 4.03
C LEU A 108 -2.83 7.93 4.79
N PHE A 109 -2.52 8.10 6.08
CA PHE A 109 -1.94 7.04 6.90
C PHE A 109 -2.90 5.84 7.05
N GLU A 110 -4.17 6.11 7.30
CA GLU A 110 -5.21 5.09 7.42
C GLU A 110 -5.39 4.33 6.10
N LEU A 111 -5.48 5.05 4.98
CA LEU A 111 -5.59 4.46 3.66
C LEU A 111 -4.36 3.60 3.31
N THR A 112 -3.16 4.08 3.60
CA THR A 112 -1.92 3.31 3.37
C THR A 112 -1.92 2.01 4.17
N THR A 113 -2.32 2.08 5.44
CA THR A 113 -2.46 0.91 6.33
C THR A 113 -3.51 -0.07 5.80
N GLN A 114 -4.66 0.43 5.32
CA GLN A 114 -5.72 -0.39 4.74
C GLN A 114 -5.27 -1.10 3.46
N ILE A 115 -4.51 -0.44 2.59
CA ILE A 115 -3.95 -1.05 1.38
C ILE A 115 -3.00 -2.20 1.76
N VAL A 116 -2.15 -2.01 2.78
CA VAL A 116 -1.26 -3.08 3.27
C VAL A 116 -2.05 -4.25 3.84
N GLU A 117 -3.09 -4.00 4.63
CA GLU A 117 -3.97 -5.06 5.16
C GLU A 117 -4.59 -5.89 4.02
N GLU A 118 -5.21 -5.24 3.03
CA GLU A 118 -5.91 -5.94 1.94
C GLU A 118 -4.99 -6.60 0.91
N ARG A 119 -3.82 -5.99 0.64
CA ARG A 119 -2.95 -6.41 -0.47
C ARG A 119 -1.73 -7.19 -0.04
N VAL A 120 -1.38 -7.15 1.24
CA VAL A 120 -0.22 -7.87 1.79
C VAL A 120 -0.64 -8.84 2.89
N ALA A 121 -1.25 -8.33 3.97
CA ALA A 121 -1.52 -9.12 5.16
C ALA A 121 -2.57 -10.22 4.93
N LYS A 122 -3.73 -9.87 4.35
CA LYS A 122 -4.79 -10.83 4.07
C LYS A 122 -4.36 -11.93 3.08
N PRO A 123 -3.74 -11.64 1.92
CA PRO A 123 -3.23 -12.68 1.03
C PRO A 123 -2.22 -13.60 1.72
N LYS A 124 -1.29 -13.05 2.52
CA LYS A 124 -0.30 -13.82 3.29
C LYS A 124 -0.99 -14.75 4.29
N LYS A 125 -1.97 -14.25 5.04
CA LYS A 125 -2.76 -15.04 6.01
C LYS A 125 -3.56 -16.15 5.34
N LEU A 126 -4.23 -15.84 4.22
CA LEU A 126 -5.00 -16.82 3.46
C LEU A 126 -4.10 -17.92 2.88
N LYS A 127 -2.95 -17.56 2.32
CA LYS A 127 -1.94 -18.52 1.82
C LYS A 127 -1.48 -19.44 2.95
N ALA A 128 -1.11 -18.89 4.11
CA ALA A 128 -0.69 -19.68 5.26
C ALA A 128 -1.78 -20.65 5.75
N LEU A 129 -3.05 -20.26 5.73
CA LEU A 129 -4.17 -21.14 6.08
C LEU A 129 -4.40 -22.22 5.02
N PHE A 130 -4.30 -21.86 3.74
CA PHE A 130 -4.44 -22.80 2.63
C PHE A 130 -3.33 -23.86 2.62
N ASP A 131 -2.09 -23.45 2.93
CA ASP A 131 -0.93 -24.34 2.99
C ASP A 131 -1.03 -25.36 4.13
N ARG A 132 -1.86 -25.09 5.15
CA ARG A 132 -2.16 -26.03 6.24
C ARG A 132 -3.15 -27.13 5.86
N LEU A 133 -3.77 -27.06 4.69
CA LEU A 133 -4.64 -28.13 4.18
C LEU A 133 -3.83 -29.40 3.89
N SER A 134 -4.47 -30.57 4.03
CA SER A 134 -3.83 -31.85 3.72
C SER A 134 -3.41 -31.91 2.25
N GLN A 135 -2.33 -32.65 1.96
CA GLN A 135 -1.83 -32.77 0.59
C GLN A 135 -2.91 -33.28 -0.37
N GLY A 136 -3.67 -34.31 0.03
CA GLY A 136 -4.76 -34.83 -0.80
C GLY A 136 -5.86 -33.81 -1.10
N ALA A 137 -6.19 -32.92 -0.16
CA ALA A 137 -7.16 -31.85 -0.41
C ALA A 137 -6.60 -30.80 -1.40
N ARG A 138 -5.33 -30.41 -1.25
CA ARG A 138 -4.66 -29.49 -2.16
C ARG A 138 -4.53 -30.08 -3.57
N ASP A 139 -4.20 -31.37 -3.70
CA ASP A 139 -4.12 -32.07 -4.97
C ASP A 139 -5.50 -32.15 -5.66
N ALA A 140 -6.56 -32.42 -4.90
CA ALA A 140 -7.93 -32.44 -5.41
C ALA A 140 -8.37 -31.05 -5.91
N ILE A 141 -8.04 -29.99 -5.18
CA ILE A 141 -8.30 -28.59 -5.60
C ILE A 141 -7.53 -28.27 -6.87
N SER A 142 -6.24 -28.60 -6.94
CA SER A 142 -5.42 -28.36 -8.14
C SER A 142 -5.93 -29.12 -9.36
N LYS A 143 -6.43 -30.35 -9.19
CA LYS A 143 -7.07 -31.15 -10.25
C LYS A 143 -8.44 -30.65 -10.66
N ARG A 144 -9.14 -29.88 -9.82
CA ARG A 144 -10.38 -29.19 -10.20
C ARG A 144 -10.05 -27.91 -10.97
N ASP A 145 -9.06 -27.16 -10.51
CA ASP A 145 -8.76 -25.80 -10.98
C ASP A 145 -7.81 -25.77 -12.19
N VAL A 146 -7.75 -26.85 -13.00
CA VAL A 146 -6.75 -27.19 -14.05
C VAL A 146 -6.36 -26.07 -15.05
N VAL A 147 -6.98 -24.87 -15.03
CA VAL A 147 -6.58 -23.73 -15.88
C VAL A 147 -6.60 -22.36 -15.17
N GLY A 148 -6.88 -22.25 -13.86
CA GLY A 148 -7.22 -20.95 -13.24
C GLY A 148 -6.15 -20.19 -12.45
N TRP A 149 -5.17 -20.87 -11.86
CA TRP A 149 -4.40 -20.29 -10.74
C TRP A 149 -2.98 -19.81 -11.07
N ASN A 150 -2.48 -20.03 -12.28
CA ASN A 150 -1.04 -19.88 -12.59
C ASN A 150 -0.58 -18.50 -13.09
N LYS A 151 -1.34 -17.41 -12.87
CA LYS A 151 -0.93 -16.06 -13.30
C LYS A 151 -0.76 -15.02 -12.19
N ALA A 152 -1.21 -15.26 -10.96
CA ALA A 152 -1.21 -14.23 -9.91
C ALA A 152 -0.10 -14.37 -8.87
N LEU A 153 0.58 -15.53 -8.76
CA LEU A 153 1.57 -15.80 -7.71
C LEU A 153 2.97 -16.15 -8.24
N THR A 154 3.11 -16.44 -9.53
CA THR A 154 4.38 -16.84 -10.18
C THR A 154 5.21 -15.66 -10.68
N SER A 155 4.68 -14.44 -10.72
CA SER A 155 5.42 -13.25 -11.16
C SER A 155 6.40 -12.69 -10.12
N GLN A 156 6.38 -13.15 -8.87
CA GLN A 156 7.34 -12.75 -7.84
C GLN A 156 8.59 -13.67 -7.75
N GLU A 157 8.60 -14.82 -8.44
CA GLU A 157 9.75 -15.74 -8.41
C GLU A 157 10.56 -15.76 -9.73
N ALA A 158 10.11 -15.05 -10.77
CA ALA A 158 10.80 -14.99 -12.07
C ALA A 158 11.83 -13.86 -12.18
N CYS A 159 12.06 -13.09 -11.11
CA CYS A 159 13.08 -12.03 -11.06
C CYS A 159 14.03 -12.28 -9.88
N ARG A 160 14.85 -13.33 -10.01
CA ARG A 160 16.10 -13.52 -9.27
C ARG A 160 17.21 -13.83 -10.27
#